data_AF-A0A813CL20-F1
#
_entry.id   AF-A0A813CL20-F1
#
_cell.length_a   1.000
_cell.length_b   1.000
_cell.length_c   1.000
_cell.angle_alpha   90.00
_cell.angle_beta   90.00
_cell.angle_gamma   90.00
#
_symmetry.space_group_name_H-M   'P 1'
#
loop_
_entity.id
_entity.type
_entity.pdbx_description
1 polymer ?
#
loop_
_entity_poly.entity_id
_entity_poly.type
_entity_poly.pdbx_seq_one_letter_code
_entity_poly.pdbx_strand_id
1 'polypeptide(L)'
;MCCSAHTCTEALGLSAEAEVCALDGDGRSALDWAESRGRGHVVQALQRHERLHRLLDEQRAASQADMSTKLFTAEARLAQLGTELAATSRNSGSRQPAEQLAPLPDTGVEEMVESLQQQNALLEQRELERVDLEQRLKICEQEEHSCKDALVRERELQQHHGGSLRAELEYEKKQFDMWREEHASGLTRAEEEVQQREATWHRERLQCEEAEQRLRERETMEQQRNDVAQRAIQKLEQEVAAAEDRAELLQKEVVAAEEEARQAQARAAAASRAWDGVLWHLIGSSELQVMTSSWTLGTKGGLDAQSLAGPTWEAQKRAYEEVSGSLRRVSSEAGRAKSKYVTPWKLGHRTGTAASLIRIVAADGFAYVVCLWGRNAEYVLGAMVLAHSLKRSGTRHDLVALHTDDVPKEAVELLQKAGWHPRQAA
;
A
#
# COMPACT_ATOMS: atom_id res chain seq x y z
N MET A 1 -37.90 51.48 37.17
CA MET A 1 -36.68 51.46 36.32
C MET A 1 -36.15 50.04 36.32
N CYS A 2 -36.60 49.23 35.36
CA CYS A 2 -36.16 47.85 35.20
C CYS A 2 -35.34 47.79 33.92
N CYS A 3 -34.01 47.71 34.06
CA CYS A 3 -33.11 47.46 32.94
C CYS A 3 -33.32 46.02 32.44
N SER A 4 -33.37 45.86 31.11
CA SER A 4 -33.49 44.55 30.49
C SER A 4 -32.20 43.75 30.69
N ALA A 5 -32.30 42.42 30.67
CA ALA A 5 -31.16 41.53 30.86
C ALA A 5 -30.01 41.75 29.85
N HIS A 6 -30.29 42.42 28.73
CA HIS A 6 -29.31 42.74 27.70
C HIS A 6 -28.33 43.85 28.11
N THR A 7 -28.72 44.73 29.04
CA THR A 7 -27.86 45.81 29.54
C THR A 7 -26.86 45.34 30.61
N CYS A 8 -27.07 44.16 31.21
CA CYS A 8 -26.17 43.59 32.21
C CYS A 8 -24.96 42.87 31.60
N THR A 9 -25.07 42.34 30.38
CA THR A 9 -23.98 41.63 29.70
C THR A 9 -22.92 42.58 29.14
N GLU A 10 -23.32 43.74 28.60
CA GLU A 10 -22.37 44.78 28.17
C GLU A 10 -21.65 45.46 29.35
N ALA A 11 -22.33 45.62 30.49
CA ALA A 11 -21.73 46.21 31.69
C ALA A 11 -20.63 45.33 32.34
N LEU A 12 -20.57 44.04 31.99
CA LEU A 12 -19.59 43.08 32.53
C LEU A 12 -18.47 42.72 31.53
N GLY A 13 -18.50 43.21 30.29
CA GLY A 13 -17.40 43.05 29.34
C GLY A 13 -17.07 41.60 28.95
N LEU A 14 -18.04 40.69 28.98
CA LEU A 14 -17.84 39.28 28.64
C LEU A 14 -18.21 39.04 27.17
N SER A 15 -17.23 38.56 26.39
CA SER A 15 -17.39 38.09 25.01
C SER A 15 -18.39 36.93 24.93
N ALA A 16 -19.17 36.87 23.84
CA ALA A 16 -20.14 35.81 23.55
C ALA A 16 -19.52 34.40 23.40
N GLU A 17 -18.19 34.29 23.39
CA GLU A 17 -17.44 33.02 23.31
C GLU A 17 -16.75 32.64 24.64
N ALA A 18 -17.06 33.31 25.75
CA ALA A 18 -16.51 32.93 27.05
C ALA A 18 -17.12 31.60 27.52
N GLU A 19 -16.29 30.56 27.53
CA GLU A 19 -16.60 29.23 28.08
C GLU A 19 -17.21 29.40 29.48
N VAL A 20 -18.45 28.96 29.66
CA VAL A 20 -19.24 29.13 30.89
C VAL A 20 -18.78 28.13 31.96
N CYS A 21 -17.48 28.13 32.27
CA CYS A 21 -16.94 27.77 33.57
C CYS A 21 -16.67 29.03 34.39
N ALA A 22 -17.47 30.09 34.18
CA ALA A 22 -17.41 31.32 34.95
C ALA A 22 -17.96 31.06 36.36
N LEU A 23 -17.08 30.54 37.22
CA LEU A 23 -17.26 30.70 38.65
C LEU A 23 -17.17 32.20 38.97
N ASP A 24 -18.04 32.71 39.83
CA ASP A 24 -17.87 34.07 40.35
C ASP A 24 -16.58 34.20 41.17
N GLY A 25 -16.25 35.41 41.61
CA GLY A 25 -15.06 35.65 42.44
C GLY A 25 -15.03 34.86 43.76
N ASP A 26 -16.15 34.25 44.15
CA ASP A 26 -16.31 33.39 45.32
C ASP A 26 -16.32 31.89 44.96
N GLY A 27 -16.04 31.53 43.70
CA GLY A 27 -15.96 30.14 43.25
C GLY A 27 -17.32 29.48 43.01
N ARG A 28 -18.42 30.25 42.89
CA ARG A 28 -19.78 29.70 42.73
C ARG A 28 -20.18 29.67 41.28
N SER A 29 -20.83 28.58 40.86
CA SER A 29 -21.38 28.47 39.51
C SER A 29 -22.62 29.35 39.34
N ALA A 30 -22.98 29.64 38.08
CA ALA A 30 -24.24 30.32 37.75
C ALA A 30 -25.47 29.57 38.33
N LEU A 31 -25.37 28.25 38.49
CA LEU A 31 -26.40 27.41 39.10
C LEU A 31 -26.51 27.67 40.61
N ASP A 32 -25.38 27.67 41.33
CA ASP A 32 -25.33 27.95 42.78
C ASP A 32 -25.86 29.36 43.09
N TRP A 33 -25.52 30.32 42.23
CA TRP A 33 -26.04 31.69 42.34
C TRP A 33 -27.57 31.72 42.18
N ALA A 34 -28.11 31.07 41.15
CA ALA A 34 -29.55 31.04 40.88
C ALA A 34 -30.34 30.33 41.99
N GLU A 35 -29.77 29.26 42.54
CA GLU A 35 -30.34 28.50 43.65
C GLU A 35 -30.35 29.33 44.95
N SER A 36 -29.24 30.01 45.28
CA SER A 36 -29.13 30.86 46.47
C SER A 36 -30.10 32.05 46.47
N ARG A 37 -30.57 32.48 45.29
CA ARG A 37 -31.53 33.57 45.11
C ARG A 37 -32.98 33.11 44.96
N GLY A 38 -33.26 31.81 45.09
CA GLY A 38 -34.61 31.25 44.96
C GLY A 38 -35.20 31.37 43.55
N ARG A 39 -34.37 31.47 42.51
CA ARG A 39 -34.80 31.64 41.11
C ARG A 39 -35.06 30.28 40.44
N GLY A 40 -36.10 29.58 40.89
CA GLY A 40 -36.37 28.19 40.46
C GLY A 40 -36.49 27.97 38.94
N HIS A 41 -37.02 28.94 38.18
CA HIS A 41 -37.10 28.83 36.72
C HIS A 41 -35.73 28.92 36.02
N VAL A 42 -34.82 29.75 36.54
CA VAL A 42 -33.44 29.87 36.03
C VAL A 42 -32.66 28.59 36.33
N VAL A 43 -32.83 28.03 37.53
CA VAL A 43 -32.22 26.73 37.91
C VAL A 43 -32.66 25.62 36.96
N GLN A 44 -33.97 25.52 36.65
CA GLN A 44 -34.46 24.52 35.69
C GLN A 44 -33.91 24.73 34.27
N ALA A 45 -33.79 25.97 33.82
CA ALA A 45 -33.21 26.28 32.50
C ALA A 45 -31.73 25.89 32.42
N LEU A 46 -30.94 26.24 33.44
CA LEU A 46 -29.52 25.89 33.53
C LEU A 46 -29.31 24.37 33.62
N GLN A 47 -30.11 23.65 34.40
CA GLN A 47 -30.06 22.18 34.47
C GLN A 47 -30.41 21.51 33.14
N ARG A 48 -31.39 22.03 32.40
CA ARG A 48 -31.72 21.53 31.06
C ARG A 48 -30.57 21.77 30.08
N HIS A 49 -29.96 22.94 30.14
CA HIS A 49 -28.82 23.30 29.30
C HIS A 49 -27.61 22.41 29.60
N GLU A 50 -27.25 22.21 30.88
CA GLU A 50 -26.16 21.33 31.29
C GLU A 50 -26.40 19.87 30.86
N ARG A 51 -27.65 19.39 30.94
CA ARG A 51 -28.03 18.06 30.47
C ARG A 51 -27.86 17.92 28.95
N LEU A 52 -28.19 18.95 28.17
CA LEU A 52 -27.99 18.97 26.72
C LEU A 52 -26.51 18.92 26.35
N HIS A 53 -25.67 19.70 27.03
CA HIS A 53 -24.22 19.67 26.81
C HIS A 53 -23.62 18.28 27.11
N ARG A 54 -23.99 17.65 28.23
CA ARG A 54 -23.55 16.27 28.52
C ARG A 54 -23.96 15.28 27.44
N LEU A 55 -25.19 15.39 26.91
CA LEU A 55 -25.64 14.52 25.81
C LEU A 55 -24.85 14.77 24.51
N LEU A 56 -24.53 16.02 24.20
CA LEU A 56 -23.70 16.36 23.04
C LEU A 56 -22.26 15.85 23.20
N ASP A 57 -21.69 15.96 24.39
CA ASP A 57 -20.35 15.43 24.69
C ASP A 57 -20.32 13.90 24.64
N GLU A 58 -21.35 13.23 25.19
CA GLU A 58 -21.53 11.78 25.06
C GLU A 58 -21.66 11.34 23.59
N GLN A 59 -22.42 12.10 22.79
CA GLN A 59 -22.57 11.83 21.36
C GLN A 59 -21.25 12.02 20.59
N ARG A 60 -20.51 13.10 20.87
CA ARG A 60 -19.19 13.36 20.29
C ARG A 60 -18.20 12.27 20.66
N ALA A 61 -18.16 11.87 21.93
CA ALA A 61 -17.31 10.78 22.40
C ALA A 61 -17.65 9.45 21.73
N ALA A 62 -18.94 9.15 21.56
CA ALA A 62 -19.40 7.95 20.84
C ALA A 62 -19.02 7.97 19.36
N SER A 63 -19.19 9.10 18.66
CA SER A 63 -18.78 9.26 17.26
C SER A 63 -17.26 9.16 17.09
N GLN A 64 -16.49 9.74 18.01
CA GLN A 64 -15.02 9.65 17.99
C GLN A 64 -14.54 8.21 18.24
N ALA A 65 -15.18 7.49 19.16
CA ALA A 65 -14.89 6.08 19.40
C ALA A 65 -15.23 5.19 18.19
N ASP A 66 -16.37 5.44 17.52
CA ASP A 66 -16.75 4.71 16.29
C ASP A 66 -15.76 4.97 15.14
N MET A 67 -15.36 6.23 14.91
CA MET A 67 -14.32 6.56 13.92
C MET A 67 -12.98 5.91 14.26
N SER A 68 -12.55 5.96 15.52
CA SER A 68 -11.29 5.34 15.95
C SER A 68 -11.32 3.82 15.75
N THR A 69 -12.46 3.17 15.99
CA THR A 69 -12.62 1.73 15.79
C THR A 69 -12.58 1.38 14.31
N LYS A 70 -13.22 2.19 13.45
CA LYS A 70 -13.17 2.03 11.99
C LYS A 70 -11.76 2.19 11.44
N LEU A 71 -11.02 3.22 11.88
CA LEU A 71 -9.62 3.43 11.49
C LEU A 71 -8.74 2.26 11.92
N PHE A 72 -8.86 1.80 13.16
CA PHE A 72 -8.09 0.66 13.66
C PHE A 72 -8.40 -0.64 12.88
N THR A 73 -9.68 -0.85 12.52
CA THR A 73 -10.09 -2.00 11.72
C THR A 73 -9.53 -1.91 10.29
N ALA A 74 -9.48 -0.71 9.71
CA ALA A 74 -8.89 -0.47 8.40
C ALA A 74 -7.37 -0.70 8.40
N GLU A 75 -6.65 -0.19 9.40
CA GLU A 75 -5.21 -0.43 9.58
C GLU A 75 -4.89 -1.92 9.76
N ALA A 76 -5.66 -2.63 10.60
CA ALA A 76 -5.51 -4.07 10.76
C ALA A 76 -5.72 -4.84 9.45
N ARG A 77 -6.68 -4.40 8.63
CA ARG A 77 -6.95 -5.01 7.32
C ARG A 77 -5.84 -4.72 6.30
N LEU A 78 -5.28 -3.51 6.30
CA LEU A 78 -4.11 -3.16 5.48
C LEU A 78 -2.87 -3.97 5.89
N ALA A 79 -2.63 -4.15 7.20
CA ALA A 79 -1.55 -4.99 7.70
C ALA A 79 -1.72 -6.46 7.27
N GLN A 80 -2.96 -6.99 7.36
CA GLN A 80 -3.26 -8.35 6.93
C GLN A 80 -3.00 -8.53 5.42
N LEU A 81 -3.48 -7.60 4.59
CA LEU A 81 -3.21 -7.61 3.14
C LEU A 81 -1.71 -7.54 2.83
N GLY A 82 -0.95 -6.73 3.59
CA GLY A 82 0.51 -6.68 3.46
C GLY A 82 1.18 -8.02 3.76
N THR A 83 0.71 -8.76 4.76
CA THR A 83 1.23 -10.11 5.06
C THR A 83 0.84 -11.16 4.03
N GLU A 84 -0.38 -11.07 3.48
CA GLU A 84 -0.84 -11.96 2.40
C GLU A 84 -0.06 -11.73 1.11
N LEU A 85 0.27 -10.47 0.77
CA LEU A 85 1.15 -10.13 -0.35
C LEU A 85 2.59 -10.64 -0.13
N ALA A 86 3.11 -10.49 1.08
CA ALA A 86 4.46 -10.98 1.41
C ALA A 86 4.54 -12.52 1.39
N ALA A 87 3.46 -13.21 1.78
CA ALA A 87 3.38 -14.66 1.76
C ALA A 87 3.28 -15.22 0.33
N THR A 88 2.47 -14.60 -0.53
CA THR A 88 2.37 -14.97 -1.94
C THR A 88 3.69 -14.74 -2.68
N SER A 89 4.40 -13.65 -2.38
CA SER A 89 5.73 -13.37 -2.94
C SER A 89 6.81 -14.40 -2.56
N ARG A 90 6.75 -15.01 -1.37
CA ARG A 90 7.72 -16.05 -0.96
C ARG A 90 7.47 -17.41 -1.59
N ASN A 91 6.23 -17.73 -1.94
CA ASN A 91 5.88 -19.03 -2.52
C ASN A 91 6.04 -19.07 -4.04
N SER A 92 6.01 -17.92 -4.71
CA SER A 92 6.38 -17.83 -6.11
C SER A 92 7.92 -17.87 -6.25
N GLY A 93 8.52 -19.06 -6.28
CA GLY A 93 9.96 -19.27 -6.51
C GLY A 93 10.49 -18.79 -7.87
N SER A 94 9.75 -17.93 -8.59
CA SER A 94 10.18 -17.33 -9.84
C SER A 94 10.95 -16.03 -9.55
N ARG A 95 12.27 -16.11 -9.64
CA ARG A 95 13.13 -14.92 -9.79
C ARG A 95 12.91 -14.36 -11.20
N GLN A 96 11.83 -13.64 -11.43
CA GLN A 96 11.79 -12.69 -12.53
C GLN A 96 12.41 -11.36 -12.06
N PRO A 97 13.32 -10.76 -12.85
CA PRO A 97 13.90 -9.47 -12.52
C PRO A 97 12.80 -8.41 -12.53
N ALA A 98 12.57 -7.77 -11.38
CA ALA A 98 11.55 -6.76 -11.10
C ALA A 98 11.79 -5.41 -11.82
N GLU A 99 12.46 -5.41 -12.98
CA GLU A 99 13.05 -4.23 -13.58
C GLU A 99 12.15 -3.53 -14.62
N GLN A 100 10.87 -3.92 -14.76
CA GLN A 100 9.98 -3.37 -15.81
C GLN A 100 8.57 -2.96 -15.37
N LEU A 101 8.25 -2.99 -14.07
CA LEU A 101 7.02 -2.36 -13.57
C LEU A 101 7.33 -0.88 -13.32
N ALA A 102 6.94 -0.03 -14.26
CA ALA A 102 6.98 1.41 -14.09
C ALA A 102 6.27 1.78 -12.77
N PRO A 103 6.86 2.64 -11.93
CA PRO A 103 6.24 3.07 -10.69
C PRO A 103 4.88 3.70 -11.02
N LEU A 104 3.81 3.08 -10.53
CA LEU A 104 2.51 3.74 -10.45
C LEU A 104 2.70 5.02 -9.63
N PRO A 105 2.22 6.17 -10.11
CA PRO A 105 2.37 7.42 -9.37
C PRO A 105 1.53 7.33 -8.08
N ASP A 106 2.20 7.09 -6.95
CA ASP A 106 1.63 7.08 -5.60
C ASP A 106 1.00 8.43 -5.20
N THR A 107 1.23 9.49 -5.98
CA THR A 107 0.76 10.86 -5.69
C THR A 107 -0.77 11.03 -5.79
N GLY A 108 -1.47 10.16 -6.53
CA GLY A 108 -2.91 10.36 -6.78
C GLY A 108 -3.81 10.11 -5.57
N VAL A 109 -3.40 9.24 -4.65
CA VAL A 109 -4.22 8.90 -3.47
C VAL A 109 -4.06 9.95 -2.38
N GLU A 110 -2.84 10.44 -2.16
CA GLU A 110 -2.57 11.49 -1.17
C GLU A 110 -3.25 12.82 -1.55
N GLU A 111 -3.15 13.25 -2.82
CA GLU A 111 -3.85 14.46 -3.29
C GLU A 111 -5.37 14.36 -3.15
N MET A 112 -5.94 13.17 -3.38
CA MET A 112 -7.38 12.93 -3.21
C MET A 112 -7.78 12.95 -1.73
N VAL A 113 -6.97 12.39 -0.84
CA VAL A 113 -7.20 12.44 0.61
C VAL A 113 -7.11 13.87 1.14
N GLU A 114 -6.11 14.64 0.72
CA GLU A 114 -5.97 16.05 1.08
C GLU A 114 -7.14 16.89 0.56
N SER A 115 -7.58 16.65 -0.68
CA SER A 115 -8.75 17.34 -1.24
C SER A 115 -10.04 17.03 -0.48
N LEU A 116 -10.24 15.79 -0.03
CA LEU A 116 -11.39 15.40 0.78
C LEU A 116 -11.33 16.02 2.19
N GLN A 117 -10.14 16.08 2.79
CA GLN A 117 -9.93 16.73 4.08
C GLN A 117 -10.24 18.24 4.00
N GLN A 118 -9.81 18.92 2.94
CA GLN A 118 -10.14 20.32 2.71
C GLN A 118 -11.64 20.55 2.51
N GLN A 119 -12.32 19.68 1.78
CA GLN A 119 -13.77 19.76 1.61
C GLN A 119 -14.53 19.56 2.94
N ASN A 120 -14.09 18.60 3.77
CA ASN A 120 -14.70 18.39 5.08
C ASN A 120 -14.53 19.60 6.01
N ALA A 121 -13.33 20.21 6.03
CA ALA A 121 -13.10 21.42 6.82
C ALA A 121 -14.00 22.59 6.39
N LEU A 122 -14.25 22.75 5.09
CA LEU A 122 -15.18 23.75 4.57
C LEU A 122 -16.64 23.46 4.96
N LEU A 123 -17.04 22.20 5.00
CA LEU A 123 -18.38 21.81 5.45
C LEU A 123 -18.57 22.10 6.95
N GLU A 124 -17.58 21.76 7.79
CA GLU A 124 -17.60 22.06 9.22
C GLU A 124 -17.69 23.57 9.48
N GLN A 125 -16.93 24.39 8.75
CA GLN A 125 -17.01 25.85 8.84
C GLN A 125 -18.40 26.37 8.48
N ARG A 126 -19.01 25.85 7.41
CA ARG A 126 -20.37 26.24 6.99
C ARG A 126 -21.44 25.81 7.98
N GLU A 127 -21.28 24.68 8.65
CA GLU A 127 -22.19 24.27 9.72
C GLU A 127 -22.12 25.19 10.93
N LEU A 128 -20.92 25.65 11.31
CA LEU A 128 -20.75 26.64 12.38
C LEU A 128 -21.43 27.97 12.03
N GLU A 129 -21.27 28.45 10.80
CA GLU A 129 -21.96 29.67 10.31
C GLU A 129 -23.49 29.50 10.33
N ARG A 130 -24.01 28.31 9.98
CA ARG A 130 -25.45 28.04 10.06
C ARG A 130 -25.95 28.11 11.50
N VAL A 131 -25.23 27.51 12.45
CA VAL A 131 -25.59 27.51 13.88
C VAL A 131 -25.59 28.93 14.45
N ASP A 132 -24.63 29.78 14.08
CA ASP A 132 -24.60 31.19 14.46
C ASP A 132 -25.83 31.96 13.95
N LEU A 133 -26.17 31.78 12.66
CA LEU A 133 -27.36 32.41 12.07
C LEU A 133 -28.67 31.93 12.74
N GLU A 134 -28.79 30.64 13.04
CA GLU A 134 -29.93 30.08 13.78
C GLU A 134 -30.05 30.68 15.20
N GLN A 135 -28.93 30.92 15.89
CA GLN A 135 -28.94 31.58 17.20
C GLN A 135 -29.38 33.04 17.09
N ARG A 136 -28.89 33.78 16.09
CA ARG A 136 -29.29 35.17 15.85
C ARG A 136 -30.78 35.30 15.54
N LEU A 137 -31.34 34.38 14.75
CA LEU A 137 -32.78 34.33 14.49
C LEU A 137 -33.59 34.12 15.78
N LYS A 138 -33.17 33.19 16.66
CA LYS A 138 -33.83 32.96 17.95
C LYS A 138 -33.82 34.19 18.86
N ILE A 139 -32.73 34.98 18.84
CA ILE A 139 -32.66 36.24 19.59
C ILE A 139 -33.69 37.23 19.04
N CYS A 140 -33.74 37.41 17.71
CA CYS A 140 -34.73 38.28 17.07
C CYS A 140 -36.18 37.87 17.41
N GLU A 141 -36.49 36.57 17.36
CA GLU A 141 -37.82 36.05 17.72
C GLU A 141 -38.17 36.33 19.20
N GLN A 142 -37.19 36.20 20.10
CA GLN A 142 -37.38 36.53 21.52
C GLN A 142 -37.63 38.02 21.75
N GLU A 143 -36.89 38.89 21.04
CA GLU A 143 -37.09 40.33 21.10
C GLU A 143 -38.46 40.73 20.55
N GLU A 144 -38.90 40.11 19.44
CA GLU A 144 -40.24 40.33 18.90
C GLU A 144 -41.33 39.93 19.91
N HIS A 145 -41.17 38.78 20.57
CA HIS A 145 -42.08 38.35 21.62
C HIS A 145 -42.08 39.31 22.81
N SER A 146 -40.92 39.79 23.25
CA SER A 146 -40.81 40.79 24.33
C SER A 146 -41.51 42.10 23.97
N CYS A 147 -41.38 42.55 22.72
CA CYS A 147 -42.07 43.75 22.21
C CYS A 147 -43.59 43.55 22.17
N LYS A 148 -44.08 42.38 21.72
CA LYS A 148 -45.51 42.05 21.76
C LYS A 148 -46.06 42.06 23.18
N ASP A 149 -45.34 41.48 24.13
CA ASP A 149 -45.74 41.46 25.55
C ASP A 149 -45.75 42.86 26.17
N ALA A 150 -44.80 43.72 25.81
CA ALA A 150 -44.77 45.12 26.22
C ALA A 150 -46.01 45.87 25.70
N LEU A 151 -46.36 45.71 24.43
CA LEU A 151 -47.55 46.31 23.83
C LEU A 151 -48.85 45.82 24.47
N VAL A 152 -48.92 44.54 24.87
CA VAL A 152 -50.09 44.00 25.61
C VAL A 152 -50.21 44.64 26.98
N ARG A 153 -49.12 44.67 27.77
CA ARG A 153 -49.12 45.33 29.10
C ARG A 153 -49.46 46.81 29.02
N GLU A 154 -48.98 47.48 27.99
CA GLU A 154 -49.29 48.88 27.76
C GLU A 154 -50.77 49.10 27.43
N ARG A 155 -51.37 48.22 26.61
CA ARG A 155 -52.81 48.23 26.33
C ARG A 155 -53.65 48.00 27.58
N GLU A 156 -53.19 47.16 28.50
CA GLU A 156 -53.81 46.97 29.82
C GLU A 156 -53.70 48.25 30.68
N LEU A 157 -52.54 48.91 30.69
CA LEU A 157 -52.35 50.19 31.39
C LEU A 157 -53.24 51.31 30.84
N GLN A 158 -53.43 51.36 29.52
CA GLN A 158 -54.36 52.30 28.87
C GLN A 158 -55.81 52.11 29.30
N GLN A 159 -56.25 50.89 29.59
CA GLN A 159 -57.60 50.63 30.11
C GLN A 159 -57.79 51.20 31.51
N HIS A 160 -56.69 51.40 32.26
CA HIS A 160 -56.72 51.87 33.64
C HIS A 160 -56.40 53.36 33.81
N HIS A 161 -55.68 54.01 32.88
CA HIS A 161 -55.27 55.42 33.02
C HIS A 161 -55.61 56.25 31.77
N GLY A 162 -56.76 56.93 31.80
CA GLY A 162 -57.26 57.74 30.71
C GLY A 162 -56.50 59.06 30.51
N GLY A 163 -56.08 59.31 29.27
CA GLY A 163 -55.84 60.66 28.73
C GLY A 163 -54.40 60.96 28.33
N SER A 164 -53.45 60.89 29.26
CA SER A 164 -52.07 61.41 29.03
C SER A 164 -51.16 60.44 28.28
N LEU A 165 -51.35 59.13 28.42
CA LEU A 165 -50.52 58.10 27.79
C LEU A 165 -50.75 57.95 26.28
N ARG A 166 -51.83 58.53 25.73
CA ARG A 166 -52.20 58.33 24.33
C ARG A 166 -51.23 59.04 23.36
N ALA A 167 -50.66 60.17 23.76
CA ALA A 167 -49.70 60.93 22.95
C ALA A 167 -48.29 60.30 22.97
N GLU A 168 -47.85 59.78 24.11
CA GLU A 168 -46.59 59.02 24.21
C GLU A 168 -46.68 57.72 23.40
N LEU A 169 -47.83 57.03 23.41
CA LEU A 169 -48.06 55.87 22.55
C LEU A 169 -48.06 56.17 21.07
N GLU A 170 -48.66 57.28 20.65
CA GLU A 170 -48.60 57.67 19.24
C GLU A 170 -47.17 57.96 18.80
N TYR A 171 -46.33 58.48 19.71
CA TYR A 171 -44.91 58.67 19.44
C TYR A 171 -44.15 57.34 19.38
N GLU A 172 -44.31 56.45 20.37
CA GLU A 172 -43.63 55.15 20.39
C GLU A 172 -44.09 54.24 19.25
N LYS A 173 -45.39 54.23 18.94
CA LYS A 173 -45.92 53.52 17.78
C LYS A 173 -45.31 54.03 16.48
N LYS A 174 -45.12 55.35 16.34
CA LYS A 174 -44.52 55.94 15.15
C LYS A 174 -43.02 55.64 15.06
N GLN A 175 -42.30 55.60 16.18
CA GLN A 175 -40.91 55.13 16.22
C GLN A 175 -40.82 53.65 15.85
N PHE A 176 -41.75 52.81 16.31
CA PHE A 176 -41.79 51.39 16.00
C PHE A 176 -42.18 51.12 14.54
N ASP A 177 -43.14 51.84 13.98
CA ASP A 177 -43.52 51.73 12.57
C ASP A 177 -42.35 52.19 11.66
N MET A 178 -41.63 53.24 12.04
CA MET A 178 -40.45 53.73 11.32
C MET A 178 -39.27 52.74 11.42
N TRP A 179 -39.01 52.18 12.61
CA TRP A 179 -38.04 51.10 12.79
C TRP A 179 -38.42 49.85 11.97
N ARG A 180 -39.69 49.45 11.99
CA ARG A 180 -40.21 48.34 11.20
C ARG A 180 -40.07 48.61 9.71
N GLU A 181 -40.33 49.81 9.19
CA GLU A 181 -40.14 50.13 7.77
C GLU A 181 -38.66 50.13 7.37
N GLU A 182 -37.78 50.70 8.21
CA GLU A 182 -36.32 50.66 8.00
C GLU A 182 -35.81 49.22 7.98
N HIS A 183 -36.32 48.36 8.85
CA HIS A 183 -35.82 46.99 9.03
C HIS A 183 -36.58 45.96 8.19
N ALA A 184 -37.80 46.24 7.72
CA ALA A 184 -38.57 45.35 6.84
C ALA A 184 -37.87 45.17 5.50
N SER A 185 -37.28 46.23 4.96
CA SER A 185 -36.46 46.14 3.74
C SER A 185 -35.18 45.32 3.94
N GLY A 186 -34.61 45.35 5.16
CA GLY A 186 -33.50 44.51 5.57
C GLY A 186 -33.89 43.05 5.76
N LEU A 187 -35.08 42.79 6.33
CA LEU A 187 -35.61 41.45 6.57
C LEU A 187 -35.91 40.74 5.25
N THR A 188 -36.58 41.39 4.30
CA THR A 188 -36.84 40.79 2.99
C THR A 188 -35.55 40.47 2.23
N ARG A 189 -34.54 41.34 2.34
CA ARG A 189 -33.22 41.08 1.73
C ARG A 189 -32.50 39.93 2.42
N ALA A 190 -32.55 39.85 3.75
CA ALA A 190 -31.97 38.74 4.50
C ALA A 190 -32.66 37.41 4.18
N GLU A 191 -34.00 37.41 4.04
CA GLU A 191 -34.77 36.23 3.62
C GLU A 191 -34.38 35.78 2.20
N GLU A 192 -34.25 36.72 1.25
CA GLU A 192 -33.77 36.41 -0.11
C GLU A 192 -32.34 35.86 -0.10
N GLU A 193 -31.44 36.43 0.70
CA GLU A 193 -30.06 35.95 0.85
C GLU A 193 -30.00 34.55 1.46
N VAL A 194 -30.84 34.25 2.47
CA VAL A 194 -30.98 32.91 3.05
C VAL A 194 -31.51 31.93 2.01
N GLN A 195 -32.57 32.27 1.27
CA GLN A 195 -33.12 31.42 0.22
C GLN A 195 -32.11 31.14 -0.90
N GLN A 196 -31.31 32.14 -1.30
CA GLN A 196 -30.25 31.96 -2.28
C GLN A 196 -29.13 31.03 -1.77
N ARG A 197 -28.76 31.15 -0.49
CA ARG A 197 -27.77 30.28 0.16
C ARG A 197 -28.30 28.86 0.28
N GLU A 198 -29.54 28.66 0.70
CA GLU A 198 -30.19 27.34 0.76
C GLU A 198 -30.25 26.69 -0.62
N ALA A 199 -30.65 27.43 -1.66
CA ALA A 199 -30.67 26.93 -3.02
C ALA A 199 -29.27 26.53 -3.52
N THR A 200 -28.24 27.28 -3.13
CA THR A 200 -26.85 26.98 -3.47
C THR A 200 -26.35 25.75 -2.72
N TRP A 201 -26.63 25.65 -1.43
CA TRP A 201 -26.31 24.49 -0.61
C TRP A 201 -26.98 23.21 -1.14
N HIS A 202 -28.26 23.28 -1.54
CA HIS A 202 -28.94 22.14 -2.15
C HIS A 202 -28.29 21.68 -3.47
N ARG A 203 -27.82 22.61 -4.30
CA ARG A 203 -27.09 22.26 -5.53
C ARG A 203 -25.74 21.61 -5.23
N GLU A 204 -24.98 22.15 -4.29
CA GLU A 204 -23.69 21.58 -3.88
C GLU A 204 -23.89 20.19 -3.26
N ARG A 205 -24.92 20.01 -2.42
CA ARG A 205 -25.27 18.70 -1.86
C ARG A 205 -25.60 17.67 -2.93
N LEU A 206 -26.40 18.03 -3.94
CA LEU A 206 -26.69 17.14 -5.07
C LEU A 206 -25.42 16.79 -5.86
N GLN A 207 -24.51 17.74 -6.05
CA GLN A 207 -23.22 17.47 -6.69
C GLN A 207 -22.35 16.51 -5.88
N CYS A 208 -22.33 16.63 -4.55
CA CYS A 208 -21.66 15.68 -3.68
C CYS A 208 -22.29 14.29 -3.76
N GLU A 209 -23.62 14.19 -3.72
CA GLU A 209 -24.34 12.90 -3.86
C GLU A 209 -24.06 12.23 -5.22
N GLU A 210 -24.02 13.00 -6.32
CA GLU A 210 -23.62 12.49 -7.64
C GLU A 210 -22.15 12.04 -7.67
N ALA A 211 -21.24 12.78 -7.02
CA ALA A 211 -19.83 12.42 -6.94
C ALA A 211 -19.62 11.13 -6.14
N GLU A 212 -20.31 10.98 -5.01
CA GLU A 212 -20.32 9.73 -4.24
C GLU A 212 -20.86 8.55 -5.06
N GLN A 213 -21.93 8.75 -5.83
CA GLN A 213 -22.46 7.70 -6.69
C GLN A 213 -21.42 7.28 -7.75
N ARG A 214 -20.73 8.24 -8.37
CA ARG A 214 -19.65 7.94 -9.33
C ARG A 214 -18.48 7.20 -8.68
N LEU A 215 -18.15 7.51 -7.43
CA LEU A 215 -17.12 6.77 -6.69
C LEU A 215 -17.56 5.32 -6.43
N ARG A 216 -18.80 5.08 -5.99
CA ARG A 216 -19.34 3.72 -5.82
C ARG A 216 -19.35 2.94 -7.14
N GLU A 217 -19.71 3.58 -8.25
CA GLU A 217 -19.64 2.97 -9.58
C GLU A 217 -18.19 2.61 -9.96
N ARG A 218 -17.21 3.46 -9.65
CA ARG A 218 -15.79 3.14 -9.87
C ARG A 218 -15.31 1.97 -9.01
N GLU A 219 -15.65 1.95 -7.73
CA GLU A 219 -15.30 0.87 -6.81
C GLU A 219 -15.88 -0.47 -7.27
N THR A 220 -17.14 -0.49 -7.73
CA THR A 220 -17.75 -1.72 -8.27
C THR A 220 -17.07 -2.19 -9.56
N MET A 221 -16.68 -1.27 -10.45
CA MET A 221 -15.92 -1.60 -11.66
C MET A 221 -14.52 -2.10 -11.35
N GLU A 222 -13.86 -1.55 -10.34
CA GLU A 222 -12.55 -2.00 -9.86
C GLU A 222 -12.64 -3.38 -9.21
N GLN A 223 -13.68 -3.62 -8.40
CA GLN A 223 -13.95 -4.94 -7.84
C GLN A 223 -14.16 -5.98 -8.95
N GLN A 224 -14.92 -5.65 -10.00
CA GLN A 224 -15.09 -6.54 -11.15
C GLN A 224 -13.77 -6.82 -11.88
N ARG A 225 -12.89 -5.82 -12.02
CA ARG A 225 -11.54 -6.01 -12.60
C ARG A 225 -10.68 -6.93 -11.73
N ASN A 226 -10.73 -6.75 -10.41
CA ASN A 226 -10.02 -7.58 -9.45
C ASN A 226 -10.52 -9.02 -9.48
N ASP A 227 -11.83 -9.25 -9.57
CA ASP A 227 -12.42 -10.58 -9.69
C ASP A 227 -11.96 -11.28 -11.00
N VAL A 228 -11.90 -10.55 -12.11
CA VAL A 228 -11.38 -11.08 -13.39
C VAL A 228 -9.89 -11.42 -13.28
N ALA A 229 -9.10 -10.54 -12.65
CA ALA A 229 -7.67 -10.78 -12.43
C ALA A 229 -7.43 -12.01 -11.53
N GLN A 230 -8.19 -12.16 -10.44
CA GLN A 230 -8.12 -13.32 -9.56
C GLN A 230 -8.44 -14.63 -10.29
N ARG A 231 -9.48 -14.64 -11.14
CA ARG A 231 -9.78 -15.83 -11.97
C ARG A 231 -8.65 -16.16 -12.95
N ALA A 232 -8.00 -15.15 -13.52
CA ALA A 232 -6.86 -15.35 -14.40
C ALA A 232 -5.65 -15.93 -13.64
N ILE A 233 -5.38 -15.42 -12.44
CA ILE A 233 -4.33 -15.95 -11.55
C ILE A 233 -4.61 -17.41 -11.21
N GLN A 234 -5.82 -17.74 -10.75
CA GLN A 234 -6.21 -19.12 -10.44
C GLN A 234 -6.05 -20.06 -11.63
N LYS A 235 -6.37 -19.59 -12.85
CA LYS A 235 -6.18 -20.38 -14.06
C LYS A 235 -4.69 -20.64 -14.34
N LEU A 236 -3.83 -19.63 -14.17
CA LEU A 236 -2.38 -19.80 -14.32
C LEU A 236 -1.81 -20.76 -13.27
N GLU A 237 -2.26 -20.68 -12.02
CA GLU A 237 -1.87 -21.62 -10.95
C GLU A 237 -2.23 -23.07 -11.32
N GLN A 238 -3.42 -23.30 -11.88
CA GLN A 238 -3.82 -24.62 -12.37
C GLN A 238 -2.94 -25.10 -13.54
N GLU A 239 -2.58 -24.21 -14.47
CA GLU A 239 -1.70 -24.55 -15.60
C GLU A 239 -0.27 -24.86 -15.14
N VAL A 240 0.23 -24.15 -14.14
CA VAL A 240 1.53 -24.40 -13.50
C VAL A 240 1.53 -25.75 -12.79
N ALA A 241 0.52 -26.05 -11.97
CA ALA A 241 0.38 -27.34 -11.31
C ALA A 241 0.34 -28.50 -12.33
N ALA A 242 -0.43 -28.36 -13.41
CA ALA A 242 -0.46 -29.35 -14.49
C ALA A 242 0.87 -29.47 -15.26
N ALA A 243 1.70 -28.42 -15.29
CA ALA A 243 3.04 -28.48 -15.87
C ALA A 243 4.02 -29.19 -14.93
N GLU A 244 3.92 -28.98 -13.62
CA GLU A 244 4.71 -29.68 -12.60
C GLU A 244 4.44 -31.18 -12.62
N ASP A 245 3.17 -31.60 -12.65
CA ASP A 245 2.79 -33.01 -12.78
C ASP A 245 3.38 -33.68 -14.04
N ARG A 246 3.36 -32.95 -15.17
CA ARG A 246 3.98 -33.41 -16.43
C ARG A 246 5.50 -33.49 -16.32
N ALA A 247 6.14 -32.54 -15.65
CA ALA A 247 7.58 -32.56 -15.43
C ALA A 247 7.98 -33.75 -14.54
N GLU A 248 7.22 -34.06 -13.49
CA GLU A 248 7.45 -35.22 -12.63
C GLU A 248 7.33 -36.53 -13.42
N LEU A 249 6.33 -36.64 -14.30
CA LEU A 249 6.16 -37.82 -15.15
C LEU A 249 7.34 -38.00 -16.12
N LEU A 250 7.77 -36.92 -16.78
CA LEU A 250 8.95 -36.95 -17.65
C LEU A 250 10.22 -37.31 -16.88
N GLN A 251 10.38 -36.82 -15.65
CA GLN A 251 11.52 -37.17 -14.81
C GLN A 251 11.53 -38.67 -14.47
N LYS A 252 10.37 -39.26 -14.19
CA LYS A 252 10.24 -40.72 -13.98
C LYS A 252 10.59 -41.51 -15.25
N GLU A 253 10.16 -41.07 -16.42
CA GLU A 253 10.51 -41.70 -17.71
C GLU A 253 12.01 -41.62 -18.00
N VAL A 254 12.65 -40.48 -17.73
CA VAL A 254 14.11 -40.33 -17.90
C VAL A 254 14.88 -41.28 -16.98
N VAL A 255 14.49 -41.37 -15.70
CA VAL A 255 15.13 -42.30 -14.75
C VAL A 255 14.95 -43.76 -15.18
N ALA A 256 13.77 -44.13 -15.68
CA ALA A 256 13.52 -45.48 -16.22
C ALA A 256 14.40 -45.78 -17.43
N ALA A 257 14.50 -44.83 -18.39
CA ALA A 257 15.35 -44.98 -19.57
C ALA A 257 16.85 -45.07 -19.23
N GLU A 258 17.31 -44.30 -18.24
CA GLU A 258 18.69 -44.40 -17.74
C GLU A 258 18.97 -45.78 -17.13
N GLU A 259 18.03 -46.34 -16.38
CA GLU A 259 18.18 -47.65 -15.77
C GLU A 259 18.19 -48.77 -16.83
N GLU A 260 17.32 -48.68 -17.84
CA GLU A 260 17.36 -49.59 -19.01
C GLU A 260 18.70 -49.49 -19.75
N ALA A 261 19.24 -48.28 -19.94
CA ALA A 261 20.55 -48.08 -20.55
C ALA A 261 21.69 -48.68 -19.71
N ARG A 262 21.66 -48.53 -18.38
CA ARG A 262 22.62 -49.18 -17.47
C ARG A 262 22.54 -50.70 -17.57
N GLN A 263 21.34 -51.27 -17.61
CA GLN A 263 21.15 -52.71 -17.77
C GLN A 263 21.66 -53.21 -19.12
N ALA A 264 21.40 -52.47 -20.21
CA ALA A 264 21.92 -52.80 -21.54
C ALA A 264 23.46 -52.77 -21.57
N GLN A 265 24.08 -51.76 -20.95
CA GLN A 265 25.53 -51.66 -20.82
C GLN A 265 26.13 -52.81 -20.00
N ALA A 266 25.47 -53.21 -18.91
CA ALA A 266 25.87 -54.35 -18.09
C ALA A 266 25.80 -55.67 -18.88
N ARG A 267 24.73 -55.88 -19.68
CA ARG A 267 24.60 -57.05 -20.56
C ARG A 267 25.68 -57.07 -21.64
N ALA A 268 25.98 -55.93 -22.26
CA ALA A 268 27.06 -55.81 -23.24
C ALA A 268 28.43 -56.13 -22.63
N ALA A 269 28.71 -55.62 -21.42
CA ALA A 269 29.94 -55.93 -20.70
C ALA A 269 30.04 -57.42 -20.33
N ALA A 270 28.94 -58.05 -19.91
CA ALA A 270 28.90 -59.49 -19.65
C ALA A 270 29.16 -60.32 -20.91
N ALA A 271 28.55 -59.93 -22.04
CA ALA A 271 28.79 -60.58 -23.33
C ALA A 271 30.26 -60.44 -23.76
N SER A 272 30.87 -59.26 -23.61
CA SER A 272 32.30 -59.06 -23.89
C SER A 272 33.20 -59.99 -23.09
N ARG A 273 32.95 -60.13 -21.78
CA ARG A 273 33.74 -61.05 -20.93
C ARG A 273 33.56 -62.52 -21.33
N ALA A 274 32.37 -62.91 -21.75
CA ALA A 274 32.12 -64.26 -22.25
C ALA A 274 32.92 -64.54 -23.53
N TRP A 275 32.97 -63.57 -24.45
CA TRP A 275 33.79 -63.65 -25.65
C TRP A 275 35.29 -63.71 -25.35
N ASP A 276 35.79 -62.92 -24.40
CA ASP A 276 37.18 -63.00 -23.96
C ASP A 276 37.51 -64.41 -23.42
N GLY A 277 36.62 -65.00 -22.62
CA GLY A 277 36.76 -66.37 -22.13
C GLY A 277 36.85 -67.41 -23.25
N VAL A 278 36.01 -67.29 -24.29
CA VAL A 278 36.06 -68.16 -25.47
C VAL A 278 37.37 -67.97 -26.24
N LEU A 279 37.81 -66.72 -26.43
CA LEU A 279 39.05 -66.39 -27.12
C LEU A 279 40.26 -66.98 -26.38
N TRP A 280 40.32 -66.85 -25.06
CA TRP A 280 41.37 -67.45 -24.24
C TRP A 280 41.34 -68.98 -24.28
N HIS A 281 40.16 -69.61 -24.35
CA HIS A 281 40.08 -71.06 -24.53
C HIS A 281 40.57 -71.51 -25.92
N LEU A 282 40.29 -70.75 -26.98
CA LEU A 282 40.81 -71.02 -28.32
C LEU A 282 42.33 -70.84 -28.41
N ILE A 283 42.88 -69.83 -27.74
CA ILE A 283 44.33 -69.59 -27.66
C ILE A 283 45.04 -70.62 -26.76
N GLY A 284 44.38 -71.05 -25.67
CA GLY A 284 44.90 -72.01 -24.69
C GLY A 284 44.76 -73.47 -25.11
N SER A 285 43.96 -73.79 -26.12
CA SER A 285 43.97 -75.11 -26.76
C SER A 285 45.31 -75.30 -27.49
N SER A 286 46.07 -76.26 -26.97
CA SER A 286 47.50 -76.54 -27.18
C SER A 286 47.95 -76.95 -28.59
N GLU A 287 47.20 -76.63 -29.65
CA GLU A 287 47.64 -76.85 -31.04
C GLU A 287 48.28 -75.60 -31.69
N LEU A 288 48.11 -74.40 -31.12
CA LEU A 288 48.71 -73.17 -31.66
C LEU A 288 50.04 -72.74 -31.01
N GLN A 289 50.52 -73.46 -29.98
CA GLN A 289 51.83 -73.19 -29.37
C GLN A 289 53.03 -73.61 -30.26
N VAL A 290 52.81 -74.19 -31.44
CA VAL A 290 53.90 -74.65 -32.34
C VAL A 290 54.23 -73.66 -33.46
N MET A 291 53.45 -72.59 -33.71
CA MET A 291 53.65 -71.72 -34.89
C MET A 291 54.17 -70.29 -34.66
N THR A 292 54.50 -69.87 -33.44
CA THR A 292 54.98 -68.50 -33.19
C THR A 292 56.49 -68.35 -33.01
N SER A 293 57.28 -69.43 -33.05
CA SER A 293 58.75 -69.37 -32.90
C SER A 293 59.56 -69.42 -34.20
N SER A 294 58.98 -69.15 -35.38
CA SER A 294 59.78 -69.10 -36.62
C SER A 294 59.20 -68.17 -37.68
N TRP A 295 59.34 -66.86 -37.46
CA TRP A 295 59.24 -65.86 -38.54
C TRP A 295 60.43 -64.90 -38.46
N THR A 296 61.64 -65.45 -38.59
CA THR A 296 62.79 -64.69 -39.09
C THR A 296 63.58 -65.58 -40.05
N LEU A 297 63.65 -65.13 -41.32
CA LEU A 297 64.57 -65.53 -42.40
C LEU A 297 64.65 -67.01 -42.83
N GLY A 298 64.33 -67.26 -44.11
CA GLY A 298 64.81 -68.46 -44.81
C GLY A 298 64.11 -68.72 -46.13
N THR A 299 64.67 -68.21 -47.22
CA THR A 299 64.21 -68.39 -48.60
C THR A 299 64.22 -69.85 -49.09
N LYS A 300 63.22 -70.15 -49.95
CA LYS A 300 63.21 -71.12 -51.06
C LYS A 300 63.30 -72.62 -50.73
N GLY A 301 62.19 -73.31 -51.04
CA GLY A 301 62.25 -74.66 -51.61
C GLY A 301 61.10 -75.58 -51.23
N GLY A 302 60.13 -75.73 -52.13
CA GLY A 302 59.51 -77.01 -52.50
C GLY A 302 58.54 -77.72 -51.54
N LEU A 303 57.37 -78.03 -52.12
CA LEU A 303 56.51 -79.21 -51.92
C LEU A 303 55.21 -79.06 -51.10
N ASP A 304 54.15 -79.30 -51.88
CA ASP A 304 52.91 -80.04 -51.68
C ASP A 304 51.94 -79.68 -50.55
N ALA A 305 50.75 -79.32 -51.04
CA ALA A 305 49.52 -79.09 -50.31
C ALA A 305 48.92 -80.39 -49.78
N GLN A 306 48.46 -80.38 -48.53
CA GLN A 306 47.15 -80.94 -48.16
C GLN A 306 46.68 -80.41 -46.80
N SER A 307 45.43 -79.94 -46.79
CA SER A 307 44.52 -79.81 -45.65
C SER A 307 44.93 -78.90 -44.48
N LEU A 308 44.47 -77.64 -44.52
CA LEU A 308 43.97 -76.90 -43.36
C LEU A 308 43.14 -75.72 -43.89
N ALA A 309 41.84 -75.92 -44.04
CA ALA A 309 40.90 -74.90 -44.50
C ALA A 309 40.62 -73.91 -43.36
N GLY A 310 41.51 -72.91 -43.22
CA GLY A 310 41.20 -71.70 -42.46
C GLY A 310 40.07 -70.91 -43.13
N PRO A 311 39.32 -70.09 -42.37
CA PRO A 311 38.23 -69.29 -42.91
C PRO A 311 38.75 -68.46 -44.07
N THR A 312 38.09 -68.59 -45.22
CA THR A 312 38.49 -67.89 -46.44
C THR A 312 38.52 -66.39 -46.18
N TRP A 313 39.46 -65.68 -46.81
CA TRP A 313 39.59 -64.23 -46.74
C TRP A 313 38.27 -63.48 -46.92
N GLU A 314 37.34 -64.03 -47.71
CA GLU A 314 35.99 -63.49 -47.87
C GLU A 314 35.11 -63.58 -46.62
N ALA A 315 35.25 -64.61 -45.79
CA ALA A 315 34.55 -64.75 -44.52
C ALA A 315 35.05 -63.72 -43.49
N GLN A 316 36.37 -63.49 -43.43
CA GLN A 316 36.95 -62.46 -42.58
C GLN A 316 36.58 -61.04 -43.04
N LYS A 317 36.56 -60.82 -44.36
CA LYS A 317 36.12 -59.55 -44.94
C LYS A 317 34.65 -59.25 -44.64
N ARG A 318 33.75 -60.25 -44.74
CA ARG A 318 32.34 -60.09 -44.34
C ARG A 318 32.18 -59.78 -42.86
N ALA A 319 32.89 -60.48 -41.98
CA ALA A 319 32.84 -60.20 -40.55
C ALA A 319 33.32 -58.78 -40.23
N TYR A 320 34.36 -58.30 -40.91
CA TYR A 320 34.86 -56.93 -40.76
C TYR A 320 33.88 -55.88 -41.32
N GLU A 321 33.24 -56.13 -42.45
CA GLU A 321 32.22 -55.24 -43.03
C GLU A 321 30.94 -55.19 -42.19
N GLU A 322 30.56 -56.30 -41.54
CA GLU A 322 29.40 -56.38 -40.64
C GLU A 322 29.65 -55.63 -39.31
N VAL A 323 30.85 -55.77 -38.74
CA VAL A 323 31.26 -55.04 -37.52
C VAL A 323 31.43 -53.54 -37.82
N SER A 324 32.06 -53.16 -38.93
CA SER A 324 32.24 -51.75 -39.32
C SER A 324 30.96 -51.08 -39.82
N GLY A 325 30.00 -51.86 -40.35
CA GLY A 325 28.65 -51.40 -40.66
C GLY A 325 27.81 -51.12 -39.40
N SER A 326 27.93 -51.98 -38.39
CA SER A 326 27.27 -51.80 -37.08
C SER A 326 27.83 -50.60 -36.30
N LEU A 327 29.16 -50.39 -36.34
CA LEU A 327 29.80 -49.23 -35.72
C LEU A 327 29.36 -47.89 -36.34
N ARG A 328 29.10 -47.88 -37.67
CA ARG A 328 28.59 -46.69 -38.37
C ARG A 328 27.14 -46.35 -38.01
N ARG A 329 26.28 -47.36 -37.74
CA ARG A 329 24.91 -47.11 -37.28
C ARG A 329 24.87 -46.52 -35.86
N VAL A 330 25.65 -47.10 -34.94
CA VAL A 330 25.76 -46.60 -33.55
C VAL A 330 26.32 -45.17 -33.50
N SER A 331 27.29 -44.84 -34.36
CA SER A 331 27.83 -43.48 -34.48
C SER A 331 26.81 -42.48 -35.06
N SER A 332 25.99 -42.91 -36.03
CA SER A 332 24.94 -42.06 -36.62
C SER A 332 23.77 -41.79 -35.67
N GLU A 333 23.46 -42.72 -34.77
CA GLU A 333 22.42 -42.55 -33.73
C GLU A 333 22.92 -41.68 -32.57
N ALA A 334 24.18 -41.83 -32.15
CA ALA A 334 24.82 -40.96 -31.16
C ALA A 334 24.99 -39.51 -31.65
N GLY A 335 25.20 -39.30 -32.95
CA GLY A 335 25.24 -37.97 -33.56
C GLY A 335 23.89 -37.26 -33.62
N ARG A 336 22.78 -38.00 -33.76
CA ARG A 336 21.42 -37.44 -33.82
C ARG A 336 20.89 -36.98 -32.46
N ALA A 337 21.34 -37.61 -31.36
CA ALA A 337 20.93 -37.25 -30.01
C ALA A 337 21.57 -35.93 -29.51
N LYS A 338 22.75 -35.55 -30.03
CA LYS A 338 23.46 -34.32 -29.58
C LYS A 338 23.03 -33.03 -30.29
N SER A 339 22.27 -33.12 -31.38
CA SER A 339 21.92 -31.95 -32.21
C SER A 339 20.67 -31.19 -31.77
N LYS A 340 19.94 -31.61 -30.72
CA LYS A 340 18.66 -31.00 -30.33
C LYS A 340 18.69 -30.00 -29.18
N TYR A 341 19.80 -29.87 -28.44
CA TYR A 341 19.89 -28.98 -27.28
C TYR A 341 21.27 -28.32 -27.15
N VAL A 342 21.63 -27.45 -28.09
CA VAL A 342 22.76 -26.52 -27.90
C VAL A 342 22.38 -25.16 -28.48
N THR A 343 21.92 -24.24 -27.62
CA THR A 343 21.90 -22.80 -27.93
C THR A 343 23.20 -22.17 -27.40
N PRO A 344 23.84 -21.26 -28.15
CA PRO A 344 25.15 -20.74 -27.78
C PRO A 344 25.03 -19.44 -26.97
N TRP A 345 25.34 -19.50 -25.67
CA TRP A 345 25.70 -18.31 -24.89
C TRP A 345 27.23 -18.22 -24.83
N LYS A 346 27.80 -17.27 -25.58
CA LYS A 346 29.21 -16.90 -25.48
C LYS A 346 29.37 -15.79 -24.43
N LEU A 347 29.92 -16.12 -23.26
CA LEU A 347 30.57 -15.15 -22.37
C LEU A 347 32.08 -15.36 -22.46
N GLY A 348 32.80 -14.31 -22.88
CA GLY A 348 34.25 -14.30 -22.92
C GLY A 348 34.84 -13.96 -21.56
N HIS A 349 35.63 -14.87 -20.99
CA HIS A 349 36.51 -14.57 -19.86
C HIS A 349 37.96 -14.40 -20.35
N ARG A 350 38.55 -13.23 -20.06
CA ARG A 350 40.01 -13.05 -20.01
C ARG A 350 40.49 -13.44 -18.62
N THR A 351 41.53 -14.26 -18.58
CA THR A 351 42.23 -14.68 -17.37
C THR A 351 43.23 -13.62 -16.93
N GLY A 352 43.07 -13.13 -15.70
CA GLY A 352 44.01 -12.28 -14.99
C GLY A 352 44.24 -12.80 -13.57
N THR A 353 45.43 -13.33 -13.35
CA THR A 353 46.20 -13.58 -12.11
C THR A 353 45.51 -13.44 -10.73
N ALA A 354 45.52 -14.56 -10.00
CA ALA A 354 44.76 -14.85 -8.78
C ALA A 354 45.50 -14.56 -7.45
N ALA A 355 46.07 -13.37 -7.24
CA ALA A 355 46.78 -13.08 -5.98
C ALA A 355 46.44 -11.73 -5.30
N SER A 356 45.34 -11.08 -5.68
CA SER A 356 44.83 -9.87 -4.98
C SER A 356 43.30 -9.88 -4.77
N LEU A 357 42.68 -11.06 -4.77
CA LEU A 357 41.22 -11.25 -4.78
C LEU A 357 40.63 -11.53 -3.38
N ILE A 358 40.83 -10.60 -2.46
CA ILE A 358 39.92 -10.39 -1.33
C ILE A 358 39.52 -8.91 -1.35
N ARG A 359 38.23 -8.66 -1.63
CA ARG A 359 37.53 -7.36 -1.80
C ARG A 359 37.57 -6.71 -3.19
N ILE A 360 36.97 -7.37 -4.17
CA ILE A 360 36.09 -6.65 -5.12
C ILE A 360 34.77 -7.42 -5.14
N VAL A 361 33.97 -7.23 -4.09
CA VAL A 361 32.52 -7.42 -4.22
C VAL A 361 32.05 -6.15 -4.91
N ALA A 362 31.44 -6.28 -6.08
CA ALA A 362 30.79 -5.18 -6.77
C ALA A 362 29.91 -4.43 -5.76
N ALA A 363 30.24 -3.17 -5.49
CA ALA A 363 29.38 -2.28 -4.73
C ALA A 363 28.23 -1.91 -5.67
N ASP A 364 27.11 -2.61 -5.54
CA ASP A 364 25.87 -2.22 -6.19
C ASP A 364 25.55 -0.78 -5.72
N GLY A 365 25.56 0.16 -6.67
CA GLY A 365 25.54 1.62 -6.46
C GLY A 365 24.20 2.17 -5.98
N PHE A 366 23.70 1.63 -4.86
CA PHE A 366 22.46 2.04 -4.23
C PHE A 366 22.75 2.85 -2.95
N ALA A 367 21.90 3.85 -2.71
CA ALA A 367 21.95 4.70 -1.53
C ALA A 367 20.53 4.90 -0.96
N TYR A 368 20.43 5.05 0.36
CA TYR A 368 19.23 5.55 1.01
C TYR A 368 19.29 7.07 1.02
N VAL A 369 18.20 7.71 0.58
CA VAL A 369 18.11 9.17 0.50
C VAL A 369 16.99 9.65 1.41
N VAL A 370 17.28 10.67 2.23
CA VAL A 370 16.29 11.44 3.00
C VAL A 370 16.34 12.89 2.57
N CYS A 371 15.18 13.52 2.39
CA CYS A 371 15.05 14.94 2.09
C CYS A 371 14.59 15.69 3.34
N LEU A 372 15.29 16.76 3.68
CA LEU A 372 14.98 17.62 4.82
C LEU A 372 14.73 19.04 4.35
N TRP A 373 13.66 19.64 4.85
CA TRP A 373 13.31 21.02 4.60
C TRP A 373 12.82 21.69 5.88
N GLY A 374 12.98 23.00 5.96
CA GLY A 374 12.52 23.77 7.11
C GLY A 374 13.46 23.72 8.30
N ARG A 375 13.07 24.47 9.33
CA ARG A 375 13.76 24.56 10.63
C ARG A 375 13.19 23.60 11.68
N ASN A 376 12.29 22.68 11.30
CA ASN A 376 11.66 21.79 12.27
C ASN A 376 12.67 20.73 12.75
N ALA A 377 12.95 20.73 14.05
CA ALA A 377 13.85 19.79 14.70
C ALA A 377 13.35 18.34 14.63
N GLU A 378 12.05 18.12 14.48
CA GLU A 378 11.44 16.78 14.41
C GLU A 378 11.89 16.01 13.16
N TYR A 379 12.03 16.67 12.01
CA TYR A 379 12.53 16.03 10.80
C TYR A 379 13.99 15.58 10.95
N VAL A 380 14.82 16.41 11.58
CA VAL A 380 16.22 16.08 11.87
C VAL A 380 16.29 14.89 12.82
N LEU A 381 15.46 14.87 13.87
CA LEU A 381 15.38 13.76 14.81
C LEU A 381 14.95 12.47 14.11
N GLY A 382 13.92 12.53 13.26
CA GLY A 382 13.47 11.39 12.46
C GLY A 382 14.58 10.83 11.58
N ALA A 383 15.33 11.69 10.88
CA ALA A 383 16.46 11.28 10.06
C ALA A 383 17.61 10.65 10.89
N MET A 384 17.88 11.16 12.09
CA MET A 384 18.88 10.54 12.99
C MET A 384 18.47 9.14 13.45
N VAL A 385 17.20 8.96 13.84
CA VAL A 385 16.65 7.65 14.24
C VAL A 385 16.70 6.67 13.06
N LEU A 386 16.36 7.13 11.86
CA LEU A 386 16.42 6.31 10.65
C LEU A 386 17.85 5.84 10.34
N ALA A 387 18.84 6.73 10.39
CA ALA A 387 20.24 6.33 10.20
C ALA A 387 20.69 5.30 11.24
N HIS A 388 20.28 5.46 12.50
CA HIS A 388 20.61 4.49 13.55
C HIS A 388 20.01 3.11 13.25
N SER A 389 18.75 3.06 12.82
CA SER A 389 18.08 1.81 12.43
C SER A 389 18.74 1.13 11.23
N LEU A 390 19.06 1.89 10.17
CA LEU A 390 19.74 1.39 8.97
C LEU A 390 21.15 0.86 9.28
N LYS A 391 21.88 1.54 10.16
CA LYS A 391 23.19 1.05 10.63
C LYS A 391 23.04 -0.24 11.44
N ARG A 392 22.02 -0.30 12.30
CA ARG A 392 21.76 -1.49 13.14
C ARG A 392 21.38 -2.72 12.31
N SER A 393 20.72 -2.55 11.17
CA SER A 393 20.43 -3.66 10.24
C SER A 393 21.66 -4.13 9.46
N GLY A 394 22.79 -3.43 9.54
CA GLY A 394 24.02 -3.78 8.86
C GLY A 394 24.01 -3.42 7.37
N THR A 395 23.27 -2.36 6.98
CA THR A 395 23.25 -1.91 5.59
C THR A 395 24.65 -1.56 5.08
N ARG A 396 24.91 -1.94 3.83
CA ARG A 396 26.16 -1.61 3.11
C ARG A 396 26.00 -0.42 2.16
N HIS A 397 24.78 0.09 2.03
CA HIS A 397 24.43 1.18 1.13
C HIS A 397 24.78 2.54 1.75
N ASP A 398 25.09 3.51 0.90
CA ASP A 398 25.39 4.87 1.34
C ASP A 398 24.13 5.54 1.91
N LEU A 399 24.31 6.40 2.91
CA LEU A 399 23.24 7.19 3.52
C LEU A 399 23.42 8.64 3.07
N VAL A 400 22.52 9.16 2.23
CA VAL A 400 22.58 10.54 1.70
C VAL A 400 21.43 11.37 2.27
N ALA A 401 21.74 12.55 2.82
CA ALA A 401 20.73 13.48 3.31
C ALA A 401 20.70 14.73 2.42
N LEU A 402 19.66 14.87 1.60
CA LEU A 402 19.40 16.10 0.85
C LEU A 402 18.76 17.13 1.79
N HIS A 403 19.24 18.36 1.81
CA HIS A 403 18.66 19.41 2.64
C HIS A 403 18.58 20.76 1.93
N THR A 404 17.59 21.58 2.25
CA THR A 404 17.54 23.00 1.85
C THR A 404 18.43 23.87 2.75
N ASP A 405 18.60 25.14 2.37
CA ASP A 405 19.46 26.11 3.06
C ASP A 405 18.88 26.63 4.39
N ASP A 406 17.59 26.37 4.63
CA ASP A 406 16.88 26.72 5.84
C ASP A 406 17.11 25.75 7.02
N VAL A 407 17.69 24.56 6.75
CA VAL A 407 18.10 23.60 7.79
C VAL A 407 19.31 24.14 8.57
N PRO A 408 19.24 24.27 9.92
CA PRO A 408 20.35 24.79 10.72
C PRO A 408 21.65 24.02 10.53
N LYS A 409 22.80 24.70 10.51
CA LYS A 409 24.12 24.08 10.31
C LYS A 409 24.45 23.04 11.39
N GLU A 410 24.03 23.31 12.62
CA GLU A 410 24.18 22.43 13.76
C GLU A 410 23.42 21.10 13.54
N ALA A 411 22.24 21.15 12.90
CA ALA A 411 21.49 19.96 12.53
C ALA A 411 22.20 19.15 11.44
N VAL A 412 22.78 19.82 10.43
CA VAL A 412 23.58 19.17 9.39
C VAL A 412 24.80 18.45 9.98
N GLU A 413 25.47 19.06 10.95
CA GLU A 413 26.58 18.42 11.68
C GLU A 413 26.13 17.19 12.48
N LEU A 414 24.95 17.23 13.10
CA LEU A 414 24.37 16.08 13.82
C LEU A 414 24.04 14.94 12.86
N LEU A 415 23.50 15.23 11.67
CA LEU A 415 23.23 14.23 10.65
C LEU A 415 24.52 13.58 10.14
N GLN A 416 25.58 14.36 9.95
CA GLN A 416 26.89 13.84 9.58
C GLN A 416 27.44 12.89 10.65
N LYS A 417 27.31 13.25 11.95
CA LYS A 417 27.67 12.36 13.07
C LYS A 417 26.81 11.10 13.11
N ALA A 418 25.54 11.19 12.74
CA ALA A 418 24.63 10.04 12.63
C ALA A 418 25.00 9.11 11.46
N GLY A 419 25.84 9.56 10.51
CA GLY A 419 26.34 8.78 9.37
C GLY A 419 25.73 9.13 8.04
N TRP A 420 24.95 10.21 7.96
CA TRP A 420 24.49 10.74 6.69
C TRP A 420 25.61 11.49 5.96
N HIS A 421 25.57 11.47 4.63
CA HIS A 421 26.33 12.33 3.75
C HIS A 421 25.43 13.51 3.32
N PRO A 422 25.47 14.65 4.03
CA PRO A 422 24.63 15.78 3.70
C PRO A 422 25.00 16.38 2.34
N ARG A 423 23.98 16.70 1.55
CA ARG A 423 24.09 17.42 0.27
C ARG A 423 23.03 18.51 0.28
N GLN A 424 23.46 19.74 0.01
CA GLN A 424 22.51 20.82 -0.18
C GLN A 424 21.79 20.63 -1.52
N ALA A 425 20.47 20.63 -1.52
CA ALA A 425 19.66 20.65 -2.73
C ALA A 425 19.83 22.03 -3.39
N ALA A 426 20.14 22.03 -4.69
CA ALA A 426 20.42 23.24 -5.46
C ALA A 426 19.16 24.05 -5.79
#